data_AF-A0A944UYP0-F1
#
_entry.id   AF-A0A944UYP0-F1
#
_cell.length_a   1.000
_cell.length_b   1.000
_cell.length_c   1.000
_cell.angle_alpha   90.00
_cell.angle_beta   90.00
_cell.angle_gamma   90.00
#
_symmetry.space_group_name_H-M   'P 1'
#
loop_
_entity.id
_entity.type
_entity.pdbx_description
1 polymer ?
#
loop_
_entity_poly.entity_id
_entity_poly.type
_entity_poly.pdbx_seq_one_letter_code
_entity_poly.pdbx_strand_id
1 'polypeptide(L)'
;MLIKNAETLEKTKDINTVVFDKTGTLTNGKPEVADIVPFCKEKEELIKLAKSLSILSHHPLSKSISNYDEKIQELEVEDFEEIKGK
;
A
#
# COMPACT_ATOMS: atom_id res chain seq x y z
N MET A 1 -13.57 21.99 -8.29
CA MET A 1 -12.30 22.72 -8.46
C MET A 1 -12.17 23.68 -7.29
N LEU A 2 -11.09 23.60 -6.51
CA LEU A 2 -10.83 24.53 -5.40
C LEU A 2 -9.67 25.43 -5.82
N ILE A 3 -9.95 26.73 -6.00
CA ILE A 3 -8.93 27.74 -6.33
C ILE A 3 -8.93 28.78 -5.22
N LYS A 4 -7.76 29.08 -4.66
CA LYS A 4 -7.63 29.99 -3.51
C LYS A 4 -7.96 31.45 -3.83
N ASN A 5 -7.71 31.93 -5.06
CA ASN A 5 -8.04 33.30 -5.47
C ASN A 5 -8.20 33.43 -7.00
N ALA A 6 -8.82 34.53 -7.46
CA ALA A 6 -9.11 34.79 -8.87
C ALA A 6 -7.83 34.99 -9.72
N GLU A 7 -6.79 35.59 -9.16
CA GLU A 7 -5.50 35.78 -9.84
C GLU A 7 -4.83 34.45 -10.24
N THR A 8 -4.94 33.42 -9.40
CA THR A 8 -4.43 32.07 -9.71
C THR A 8 -5.17 31.46 -10.91
N LEU A 9 -6.48 31.72 -11.02
CA LEU A 9 -7.28 31.24 -12.15
C LEU A 9 -6.84 31.90 -13.47
N GLU A 10 -6.61 33.21 -13.46
CA GLU A 10 -6.15 33.93 -14.66
C GLU A 10 -4.77 33.45 -15.11
N LYS A 11 -3.81 33.29 -14.18
CA LYS A 11 -2.46 32.79 -14.49
C LYS A 11 -2.45 31.35 -15.00
N THR A 12 -3.45 30.53 -14.63
CA THR A 12 -3.53 29.13 -15.08
C THR A 12 -3.77 29.04 -16.59
N LYS A 13 -4.39 30.06 -17.21
CA LYS A 13 -4.65 30.10 -18.66
C LYS A 13 -3.39 30.01 -19.50
N ASP A 14 -2.28 30.58 -19.04
CA ASP A 14 -1.04 30.70 -19.80
C ASP A 14 -0.07 29.53 -19.54
N ILE A 15 -0.45 28.57 -18.70
CA ILE A 15 0.36 27.38 -18.40
C ILE A 15 0.34 26.43 -19.61
N ASN A 16 1.51 26.06 -20.10
CA ASN A 16 1.68 25.07 -21.17
C ASN A 16 2.31 23.74 -20.71
N THR A 17 2.83 23.70 -19.48
CA THR A 17 3.54 22.55 -18.93
C THR A 17 3.14 22.36 -17.48
N VAL A 18 2.79 21.13 -17.11
CA VAL A 18 2.50 20.75 -15.72
C VAL A 18 3.43 19.61 -15.33
N VAL A 19 4.14 19.78 -14.23
CA VAL A 19 5.00 18.74 -13.64
C VAL A 19 4.28 18.17 -12.43
N PHE A 20 4.02 16.87 -12.46
CA PHE A 20 3.39 16.16 -11.35
C PHE A 20 4.44 15.45 -10.52
N ASP A 21 4.35 15.56 -9.20
CA ASP A 21 4.97 14.56 -8.34
C ASP A 21 4.21 13.22 -8.51
N LYS A 22 4.88 12.08 -8.35
CA LYS A 22 4.19 10.79 -8.57
C LYS A 22 3.40 10.38 -7.33
N THR A 23 4.06 10.33 -6.18
CA THR A 23 3.51 9.74 -4.95
C THR A 23 2.55 10.72 -4.27
N GLY A 24 1.29 10.34 -4.11
CA GLY A 24 0.27 11.21 -3.51
C GLY A 24 -0.36 12.22 -4.47
N THR A 25 0.09 12.27 -5.74
CA THR A 25 -0.57 13.06 -6.79
C THR A 25 -1.05 12.16 -7.94
N LEU A 26 -0.17 11.35 -8.53
CA LEU A 26 -0.56 10.36 -9.55
C LEU A 26 -0.96 9.01 -8.95
N THR A 27 -0.38 8.66 -7.80
CA THR A 27 -0.69 7.43 -7.06
C THR A 27 -1.22 7.76 -5.68
N ASN A 28 -1.96 6.82 -5.08
CA ASN A 28 -2.56 7.00 -3.74
C ASN A 28 -1.53 7.08 -2.60
N GLY A 29 -0.23 6.86 -2.86
CA GLY A 29 0.82 6.89 -1.85
C GLY A 29 0.73 5.78 -0.80
N LYS A 30 -0.15 4.79 -1.01
CA LYS A 30 -0.34 3.63 -0.13
C LYS A 30 0.12 2.37 -0.86
N PRO A 31 1.02 1.56 -0.27
CA PRO A 31 1.38 0.26 -0.81
C PRO A 31 0.16 -0.66 -0.84
N GLU A 32 0.02 -1.45 -1.90
CA GLU A 32 -1.00 -2.47 -2.08
C GLU A 32 -0.34 -3.71 -2.70
N VAL A 33 -0.85 -4.90 -2.39
CA VAL A 33 -0.35 -6.14 -2.98
C VAL A 33 -0.77 -6.19 -4.45
N ALA A 34 0.22 -6.10 -5.34
CA ALA A 34 -0.02 -6.09 -6.77
C ALA A 34 -0.23 -7.50 -7.36
N ASP A 35 0.54 -8.48 -6.88
CA ASP A 35 0.49 -9.85 -7.39
C ASP A 35 0.89 -10.86 -6.31
N ILE A 36 0.42 -12.10 -6.47
CA ILE A 36 0.72 -13.23 -5.60
C ILE A 36 1.12 -14.40 -6.47
N VAL A 37 2.38 -14.80 -6.36
CA VAL A 37 2.98 -15.88 -7.15
C VAL A 37 3.41 -17.00 -6.20
N PRO A 38 2.57 -18.03 -5.98
CA PRO A 38 2.90 -19.15 -5.08
C PRO A 38 3.95 -20.07 -5.69
N PHE A 39 4.86 -20.61 -4.86
CA PHE A 39 5.89 -21.55 -5.31
C PHE A 39 5.57 -23.01 -4.95
N CYS A 40 5.29 -23.30 -3.67
CA CYS A 40 5.03 -24.67 -3.18
C CYS A 40 3.63 -24.90 -2.62
N LYS A 41 2.86 -23.83 -2.38
CA LYS A 41 1.59 -23.87 -1.65
C LYS A 41 0.48 -23.31 -2.51
N GLU A 42 -0.75 -23.71 -2.18
CA GLU A 42 -1.93 -23.08 -2.76
C GLU A 42 -1.96 -21.59 -2.40
N LYS A 43 -2.50 -20.78 -3.32
CA LYS A 43 -2.52 -19.32 -3.18
C LYS A 43 -3.14 -18.87 -1.85
N GLU A 44 -4.23 -19.50 -1.45
CA GLU A 44 -4.95 -19.16 -0.22
C GLU A 44 -4.11 -19.47 1.04
N GLU A 45 -3.40 -20.60 1.06
CA GLU A 45 -2.52 -20.97 2.19
C GLU A 45 -1.34 -19.99 2.31
N LEU A 46 -0.75 -19.58 1.19
CA LEU A 46 0.29 -18.56 1.16
C LEU A 46 -0.20 -17.23 1.75
N ILE A 47 -1.39 -16.78 1.34
CA ILE A 47 -1.99 -15.54 1.85
C ILE A 47 -2.26 -15.67 3.34
N LYS A 48 -2.82 -16.80 3.78
CA LYS A 48 -3.13 -17.05 5.19
C LYS A 48 -1.89 -16.94 6.08
N LEU A 49 -0.79 -17.58 5.68
CA LEU A 49 0.49 -17.51 6.40
C LEU A 49 1.05 -16.08 6.41
N ALA A 50 1.10 -15.44 5.24
CA ALA A 50 1.63 -14.09 5.10
C ALA A 50 0.82 -13.05 5.92
N LYS A 51 -0.51 -13.13 5.89
CA LYS A 51 -1.42 -12.28 6.67
C LYS A 51 -1.18 -12.45 8.17
N SER A 52 -1.11 -13.70 8.64
CA SER A 52 -0.94 -14.02 10.08
C SER A 52 0.37 -13.45 10.64
N LEU A 53 1.47 -13.55 9.88
CA LEU A 53 2.74 -12.94 10.28
C LEU A 53 2.72 -11.41 10.17
N SER A 54 2.10 -10.88 9.11
CA SER A 54 2.13 -9.43 8.83
C SER A 54 1.32 -8.60 9.83
N ILE A 55 0.30 -9.19 10.46
CA ILE A 55 -0.52 -8.47 11.45
C ILE A 55 0.27 -8.09 12.71
N LEU A 56 1.34 -8.83 13.01
CA LEU A 56 2.21 -8.60 14.17
C LEU A 56 3.31 -7.56 13.91
N SER A 57 3.55 -7.19 12.65
CA SER A 57 4.58 -6.22 12.26
C SER A 57 4.03 -4.81 12.13
N HIS A 58 4.79 -3.81 12.60
CA HIS A 58 4.41 -2.40 12.48
C HIS A 58 4.86 -1.74 11.16
N HIS A 59 5.53 -2.47 10.27
CA HIS A 59 6.04 -1.92 9.02
C HIS A 59 4.90 -1.53 8.05
N PRO A 60 4.99 -0.40 7.31
CA PRO A 60 3.93 0.03 6.38
C PRO A 60 3.55 -1.00 5.31
N LEU A 61 4.50 -1.83 4.85
CA LEU A 61 4.23 -2.94 3.91
C LEU A 61 3.45 -4.09 4.55
N SER A 62 3.64 -4.33 5.85
CA SER A 62 2.92 -5.38 6.56
C SER A 62 1.41 -5.10 6.57
N LYS A 63 1.03 -3.81 6.65
CA LYS A 63 -0.37 -3.38 6.53
C LYS A 63 -1.00 -3.73 5.19
N SER A 64 -0.26 -3.64 4.09
CA SER A 64 -0.81 -3.99 2.77
C SER A 64 -1.03 -5.48 2.63
N ILE A 65 -0.20 -6.30 3.28
CA ILE A 65 -0.34 -7.76 3.28
C ILE A 65 -1.46 -8.20 4.22
N SER A 66 -1.52 -7.65 5.45
CA SER A 66 -2.53 -8.01 6.44
C SER A 66 -3.95 -7.68 5.98
N ASN A 67 -4.10 -6.61 5.19
CA ASN A 67 -5.38 -6.13 4.69
C ASN A 67 -5.72 -6.63 3.28
N TYR A 68 -4.93 -7.55 2.72
CA TYR A 68 -5.11 -8.01 1.34
C TYR A 68 -6.48 -8.67 1.11
N ASP A 69 -6.89 -9.54 2.04
CA ASP A 69 -8.19 -10.22 1.98
C ASP A 69 -8.75 -10.38 3.40
N GLU A 70 -9.88 -9.73 3.67
CA GLU A 70 -10.57 -9.78 4.96
C GLU A 70 -11.25 -11.13 5.22
N LYS A 71 -11.54 -11.93 4.18
CA LYS A 71 -12.26 -13.21 4.31
C LYS A 71 -11.35 -14.33 4.83
N ILE A 72 -10.05 -14.22 4.60
CA ILE A 72 -9.07 -15.21 5.06
C ILE A 72 -8.81 -14.97 6.54
N GLN A 73 -9.16 -15.94 7.38
CA GLN A 73 -8.90 -15.88 8.81
C GLN A 73 -7.41 -16.10 9.09
N GLU A 74 -6.87 -15.29 10.00
CA GLU A 74 -5.52 -15.45 10.53
C GLU A 74 -5.37 -16.75 11.35
N LEU A 75 -4.12 -17.16 11.48
CA LEU A 75 -3.67 -18.23 12.36
C LEU A 75 -3.08 -17.62 13.62
N GLU A 76 -3.11 -18.38 14.71
CA GLU A 76 -2.30 -18.06 15.89
C GLU A 76 -0.81 -18.21 15.54
N VAL A 77 -0.01 -17.23 15.94
CA VAL A 77 1.43 -17.19 15.70
C VAL A 77 2.11 -17.16 17.06
N GLU A 78 2.95 -18.15 17.30
CA GLU A 78 3.81 -18.24 18.48
C GLU A 78 5.24 -17.82 18.10
N ASP A 79 6.03 -17.38 19.08
CA ASP A 79 7.46 -17.03 18.95
C ASP A 79 7.79 -16.04 17.80
N PHE A 80 6.94 -15.02 17.61
CA PHE A 80 7.17 -13.98 16.60
C PHE A 80 8.40 -13.13 16.92
N GLU A 81 9.28 -12.98 15.92
CA GLU A 81 10.44 -12.09 15.98
C GLU A 81 10.45 -11.13 14.78
N GLU A 82 10.62 -9.83 15.03
CA GLU A 82 10.75 -8.82 13.97
C GLU A 82 12.21 -8.37 13.85
N ILE A 83 12.84 -8.71 12.73
CA ILE A 83 14.23 -8.36 12.44
C ILE A 83 14.26 -7.13 11.53
N LYS A 84 14.95 -6.08 11.96
CA LYS A 84 15.12 -4.87 11.13
C LYS A 84 15.99 -5.17 9.90
N GLY A 85 15.45 -4.88 8.71
CA GLY A 85 16.24 -4.84 7.48
C GLY A 85 17.27 -3.70 7.51
N LYS A 86 18.41 -3.92 6.85
CA LYS A 86 19.42 -2.87 6.60
C LYS A 86 19.05 -2.01 5.41
#